data_AF-A0A7W5AXP9-F1
#
_entry.id   AF-A0A7W5AXP9-F1
#
_cell.length_a   1.000
_cell.length_b   1.000
_cell.length_c   1.000
_cell.angle_alpha   90.00
_cell.angle_beta   90.00
_cell.angle_gamma   90.00
#
_symmetry.space_group_name_H-M   'P 1'
#
loop_
_entity.id
_entity.type
_entity.pdbx_description
1 polymer ?
#
loop_
_entity_poly.entity_id
_entity_poly.type
_entity_poly.pdbx_seq_one_letter_code
_entity_poly.pdbx_strand_id
1 'polypeptide(L)'
;MLKAVLLLQDGAATDAVHTLSQCCRSLLTAQNEEDTRSLAASIEAFVVSCPIDRFSYWHPLLHAMSPAPIAWLCPAQVQASASSSWRVAPDGILFGSMTAAEMKLALSLASEMFRQRQRWDSERDQLLQRIEERKWIEQAKAVLRENKGITEAQAYDLLRKQAMNERRRIGELAMSIVKVYQLING
;
A
#
# COMPACT_ATOMS: atom_id res chain seq x y z
N MET A 1 5.43 -4.75 -22.40
CA MET A 1 6.37 -5.81 -21.94
C MET A 1 7.12 -5.25 -20.74
N LEU A 2 7.10 -5.96 -19.62
CA LEU A 2 7.77 -5.53 -18.38
C LEU A 2 9.30 -5.51 -18.58
N LYS A 3 9.98 -4.51 -18.02
CA LYS A 3 11.43 -4.37 -18.10
C LYS A 3 12.14 -5.34 -17.16
N ALA A 4 11.74 -5.37 -15.89
CA ALA A 4 12.37 -6.19 -14.87
C ALA A 4 11.32 -6.86 -13.98
N VAL A 5 11.40 -8.18 -13.85
CA VAL A 5 10.56 -8.99 -12.96
C VAL A 5 11.47 -9.73 -11.99
N LEU A 6 11.14 -9.69 -10.71
CA LEU A 6 11.83 -10.48 -9.69
C LEU A 6 11.01 -11.70 -9.34
N LEU A 7 11.57 -12.88 -9.58
CA LEU A 7 11.03 -14.15 -9.13
C LEU A 7 11.64 -14.50 -7.77
N LEU A 8 10.82 -14.44 -6.73
CA LEU A 8 11.18 -14.93 -5.41
C LEU A 8 10.83 -16.42 -5.31
N GLN A 9 11.83 -17.26 -5.02
CA GLN A 9 11.67 -18.69 -4.86
C GLN A 9 11.90 -19.07 -3.40
N ASP A 10 10.81 -19.36 -2.70
CA ASP A 10 10.83 -19.79 -1.32
C ASP A 10 10.32 -21.23 -1.23
N GLY A 11 11.20 -22.17 -1.59
CA GLY A 11 10.89 -23.59 -1.66
C GLY A 11 11.53 -24.28 -2.86
N ALA A 12 10.80 -25.22 -3.46
CA ALA A 12 11.29 -25.98 -4.61
C ALA A 12 11.50 -25.08 -5.85
N ALA A 13 12.49 -25.44 -6.66
CA ALA A 13 12.72 -24.81 -7.95
C ALA A 13 11.46 -24.92 -8.83
N THR A 14 11.15 -23.85 -9.58
CA THR A 14 9.99 -23.81 -10.47
C THR A 14 10.44 -23.84 -11.94
N ASP A 15 9.75 -24.63 -12.75
CA ASP A 15 9.97 -24.68 -14.19
C ASP A 15 9.43 -23.41 -14.90
N ALA A 16 8.67 -22.57 -14.19
CA ALA A 16 8.13 -21.32 -14.72
C ALA A 16 9.21 -20.28 -15.07
N VAL A 17 10.46 -20.46 -14.63
CA VAL A 17 11.58 -19.54 -14.91
C VAL A 17 11.74 -19.31 -16.42
N HIS A 18 11.70 -20.39 -17.20
CA HIS A 18 11.85 -20.30 -18.66
C HIS A 18 10.68 -19.55 -19.31
N THR A 19 9.45 -19.76 -18.85
CA THR A 19 8.28 -19.05 -19.38
C THR A 19 8.28 -17.58 -18.98
N LEU A 20 8.65 -17.27 -17.73
CA LEU A 20 8.73 -15.90 -17.21
C LEU A 20 9.82 -15.07 -17.91
N SER A 21 10.94 -15.68 -18.29
CA SER A 21 11.99 -14.99 -19.03
C SER A 21 11.50 -14.52 -20.41
N GLN A 22 10.51 -15.20 -21.01
CA GLN A 22 9.87 -14.77 -22.25
C GLN A 22 8.83 -13.64 -22.05
N CYS A 23 8.47 -13.35 -20.80
CA CYS A 23 7.46 -12.35 -20.42
C CYS A 23 8.06 -10.96 -20.17
N CYS A 24 9.36 -10.88 -19.87
CA CYS A 24 10.05 -9.66 -19.46
C CYS A 24 11.42 -9.51 -20.15
N ARG A 25 12.04 -8.33 -20.07
CA ARG A 25 13.37 -8.10 -20.65
C ARG A 25 14.49 -8.59 -19.73
N SER A 26 14.28 -8.53 -18.43
CA SER A 26 15.20 -8.99 -17.39
C SER A 26 14.42 -9.76 -16.34
N LEU A 27 14.76 -11.03 -16.16
CA LEU A 27 14.25 -11.86 -15.07
C LEU A 27 15.36 -11.98 -14.03
N LEU A 28 15.08 -11.50 -12.83
CA LEU A 28 15.94 -11.67 -11.68
C LEU A 28 15.34 -12.74 -10.76
N THR A 29 16.19 -13.44 -10.02
CA THR A 29 15.76 -14.50 -9.10
C THR A 29 16.37 -14.25 -7.72
N ALA A 30 15.59 -14.44 -6.68
CA ALA A 30 16.04 -14.32 -5.28
C ALA A 30 15.45 -15.47 -4.45
N GLN A 31 16.18 -15.91 -3.43
CA GLN A 31 15.76 -17.00 -2.54
C GLN A 31 15.56 -16.56 -1.08
N ASN A 32 16.08 -15.39 -0.72
CA ASN A 32 16.04 -14.85 0.64
C ASN A 32 15.72 -13.35 0.62
N GLU A 33 15.49 -12.80 1.81
CA GLU A 33 15.08 -11.40 1.96
C GLU A 33 16.19 -10.42 1.55
N GLU A 34 17.46 -10.76 1.84
CA GLU A 34 18.61 -9.91 1.57
C GLU A 34 18.82 -9.70 0.07
N ASP A 35 18.83 -10.80 -0.69
CA ASP A 35 18.90 -10.79 -2.15
C ASP A 35 17.73 -9.99 -2.74
N THR A 36 16.52 -10.26 -2.23
CA THR A 36 15.30 -9.59 -2.68
C THR A 36 15.39 -8.09 -2.48
N ARG A 37 15.85 -7.65 -1.31
CA ARG A 37 16.03 -6.24 -0.97
C ARG A 37 17.06 -5.57 -1.86
N SER A 38 18.17 -6.25 -2.16
CA SER A 38 19.22 -5.70 -3.04
C SER A 38 18.75 -5.48 -4.48
N LEU A 39 17.81 -6.31 -4.95
CA LEU A 39 17.31 -6.30 -6.33
C LEU A 39 16.01 -5.49 -6.51
N ALA A 40 15.25 -5.24 -5.44
CA ALA A 40 13.90 -4.67 -5.49
C ALA A 40 13.81 -3.25 -6.09
N ALA A 41 14.88 -2.47 -6.04
CA ALA A 41 14.86 -1.03 -6.36
C ALA A 41 14.43 -0.71 -7.81
N SER A 42 14.62 -1.63 -8.75
CA SER A 42 14.33 -1.44 -10.18
C SER A 42 13.30 -2.41 -10.74
N ILE A 43 12.50 -3.06 -9.89
CA ILE A 43 11.55 -4.10 -10.29
C ILE A 43 10.19 -3.49 -10.66
N GLU A 44 9.60 -3.97 -11.75
CA GLU A 44 8.26 -3.57 -12.20
C GLU A 44 7.17 -4.57 -11.78
N ALA A 45 7.53 -5.80 -11.39
CA ALA A 45 6.61 -6.78 -10.81
C ALA A 45 7.37 -7.84 -9.98
N PHE A 46 6.78 -8.24 -8.86
CA PHE A 46 7.22 -9.40 -8.09
C PHE A 46 6.39 -10.62 -8.45
N VAL A 47 7.07 -11.75 -8.66
CA VAL A 47 6.45 -13.07 -8.76
C VAL A 47 6.95 -13.90 -7.60
N VAL A 48 6.04 -14.37 -6.76
CA VAL A 48 6.39 -15.08 -5.52
C VAL A 48 5.98 -16.54 -5.65
N SER A 49 6.96 -17.43 -5.68
CA SER A 49 6.74 -18.87 -5.61
C SER A 49 6.99 -19.34 -4.18
N CYS A 50 5.92 -19.51 -3.42
CA CYS A 50 5.98 -19.98 -2.05
C CYS A 50 4.70 -20.75 -1.68
N PRO A 51 4.73 -21.60 -0.66
CA PRO A 51 3.53 -22.08 0.02
C PRO A 51 2.61 -20.92 0.46
N ILE A 52 1.29 -21.14 0.45
CA ILE A 52 0.28 -20.09 0.72
C ILE A 52 0.38 -19.48 2.12
N ASP A 53 0.74 -20.28 3.12
CA ASP A 53 0.99 -19.88 4.49
C ASP A 53 2.15 -18.89 4.62
N ARG A 54 3.17 -19.01 3.76
CA ARG A 54 4.32 -18.10 3.71
C ARG A 54 4.06 -16.83 2.90
N PHE A 55 3.00 -16.78 2.11
CA PHE A 55 2.69 -15.58 1.31
C PHE A 55 2.41 -14.36 2.20
N SER A 56 1.78 -14.56 3.36
CA SER A 56 1.52 -13.49 4.34
C SER A 56 2.78 -12.90 4.97
N TYR A 57 3.91 -13.63 4.94
CA TYR A 57 5.21 -13.12 5.37
C TYR A 57 5.85 -12.25 4.26
N TRP A 58 5.85 -12.74 3.02
CA TRP A 58 6.49 -12.03 1.90
C TRP A 58 5.74 -10.79 1.44
N HIS A 59 4.40 -10.82 1.38
CA HIS A 59 3.62 -9.71 0.85
C HIS A 59 3.95 -8.35 1.52
N PRO A 60 3.89 -8.20 2.86
CA PRO A 60 4.19 -6.91 3.50
C PRO A 60 5.66 -6.48 3.31
N LEU A 61 6.61 -7.43 3.29
CA LEU A 61 8.02 -7.13 3.06
C LEU A 61 8.23 -6.56 1.66
N LEU A 62 7.69 -7.22 0.63
CA LEU A 62 7.81 -6.78 -0.77
C LEU A 62 7.13 -5.43 -0.98
N HIS A 63 5.93 -5.25 -0.41
CA HIS A 63 5.21 -3.98 -0.46
C HIS A 63 6.01 -2.83 0.17
N ALA A 64 6.74 -3.10 1.26
CA ALA A 64 7.61 -2.10 1.90
C ALA A 64 8.89 -1.81 1.09
N MET A 65 9.36 -2.76 0.28
CA MET A 65 10.57 -2.60 -0.54
C MET A 65 10.32 -1.78 -1.81
N SER A 66 9.21 -2.04 -2.51
CA SER A 66 8.89 -1.34 -3.76
C SER A 66 7.38 -1.35 -4.05
N PRO A 67 6.80 -0.24 -4.54
CA PRO A 67 5.41 -0.17 -4.96
C PRO A 67 5.26 -0.83 -6.34
N ALA A 68 5.26 -2.16 -6.38
CA ALA A 68 5.08 -2.95 -7.60
C ALA A 68 4.01 -4.04 -7.41
N PRO A 69 3.34 -4.49 -8.48
CA PRO A 69 2.41 -5.61 -8.43
C PRO A 69 3.08 -6.89 -7.90
N ILE A 70 2.38 -7.61 -7.03
CA ILE A 70 2.81 -8.86 -6.43
C ILE A 70 1.90 -9.98 -6.93
N ALA A 71 2.42 -10.81 -7.83
CA ALA A 71 1.74 -12.01 -8.31
C ALA A 71 2.24 -13.24 -7.53
N TRP A 72 1.32 -14.13 -7.16
CA TRP A 72 1.67 -15.42 -6.56
C TRP A 72 1.74 -16.50 -7.63
N LEU A 73 2.89 -17.17 -7.73
CA LEU A 73 3.08 -18.34 -8.57
C LEU A 73 2.72 -19.59 -7.76
N CYS A 74 1.55 -20.14 -8.05
CA CYS A 74 0.99 -21.31 -7.41
C CYS A 74 1.94 -22.52 -7.61
N PRO A 75 2.44 -23.14 -6.52
CA PRO A 75 3.17 -24.40 -6.59
C PRO A 75 2.29 -25.53 -7.15
N ALA A 76 2.89 -26.50 -7.86
CA ALA A 76 2.17 -27.54 -8.61
C ALA A 76 1.23 -28.45 -7.79
N GLN A 77 1.26 -28.40 -6.45
CA GLN A 77 0.58 -29.34 -5.55
C GLN A 77 -0.46 -28.69 -4.62
N VAL A 78 -0.99 -27.51 -4.96
CA VAL A 78 -2.02 -26.87 -4.14
C VAL A 78 -3.39 -27.55 -4.39
N GLN A 79 -3.81 -28.41 -3.45
CA GLN A 79 -5.22 -28.81 -3.36
C GLN A 79 -6.03 -27.58 -2.92
N ALA A 80 -6.94 -27.14 -3.78
CA ALA A 80 -7.75 -25.94 -3.56
C ALA A 80 -8.69 -26.12 -2.35
N SER A 81 -8.23 -25.70 -1.17
CA SER A 81 -9.07 -25.31 -0.03
C SER A 81 -8.71 -23.87 0.37
N ALA A 82 -8.70 -22.97 -0.62
CA ALA A 82 -8.07 -21.65 -0.51
C ALA A 82 -9.05 -20.49 -0.30
N SER A 83 -10.32 -20.74 0.01
CA SER A 83 -11.28 -19.63 0.22
C SER A 83 -11.12 -18.94 1.58
N SER A 84 -10.46 -19.56 2.56
CA SER A 84 -10.31 -19.03 3.93
C SER A 84 -8.87 -18.73 4.38
N SER A 85 -7.86 -18.95 3.54
CA SER A 85 -6.44 -18.85 3.95
C SER A 85 -5.74 -17.56 3.54
N TRP A 86 -6.28 -16.78 2.61
CA TRP A 86 -5.68 -15.51 2.19
C TRP A 86 -5.91 -14.42 3.25
N ARG A 87 -4.88 -14.15 4.06
CA ARG A 87 -4.88 -12.95 4.93
C ARG A 87 -4.55 -11.68 4.14
N VAL A 88 -3.82 -11.84 3.04
CA VAL A 88 -3.49 -10.76 2.09
C VAL A 88 -3.61 -11.30 0.67
N ALA A 89 -4.36 -10.60 -0.17
CA ALA A 89 -4.60 -11.01 -1.55
C ALA A 89 -3.44 -10.59 -2.46
N PRO A 90 -2.91 -11.47 -3.33
CA PRO A 90 -2.00 -11.07 -4.40
C PRO A 90 -2.74 -10.22 -5.44
N ASP A 91 -2.00 -9.44 -6.24
CA ASP A 91 -2.56 -8.73 -7.39
C ASP A 91 -2.92 -9.67 -8.55
N GLY A 92 -2.32 -10.85 -8.59
CA GLY A 92 -2.58 -11.87 -9.59
C GLY A 92 -2.07 -13.24 -9.18
N ILE A 93 -2.58 -14.27 -9.85
CA ILE A 93 -2.19 -15.66 -9.64
C ILE A 93 -1.63 -16.20 -10.96
N LEU A 94 -0.48 -16.87 -10.87
CA LEU A 94 0.17 -17.55 -11.97
C LEU A 94 0.23 -19.05 -11.67
N PHE A 95 0.24 -19.87 -12.70
CA PHE A 95 0.45 -21.31 -12.61
C PHE A 95 1.65 -21.72 -13.46
N GLY A 96 2.44 -22.67 -12.97
CA GLY A 96 3.61 -23.16 -13.71
C GLY A 96 3.28 -23.78 -15.08
N SER A 97 2.04 -24.22 -15.29
CA SER A 97 1.54 -24.79 -16.55
C SER A 97 1.12 -23.74 -17.59
N MET A 98 1.14 -22.45 -17.27
CA MET A 98 0.72 -21.40 -18.20
C MET A 98 1.74 -21.22 -19.33
N THR A 99 1.23 -20.94 -20.52
CA THR A 99 2.01 -20.47 -21.66
C THR A 99 2.53 -19.04 -21.42
N ALA A 100 3.53 -18.63 -22.19
CA ALA A 100 4.07 -17.26 -22.10
C ALA A 100 3.02 -16.18 -22.43
N ALA A 101 2.07 -16.47 -23.32
CA ALA A 101 0.98 -15.54 -23.64
C ALA A 101 0.03 -15.37 -22.45
N GLU A 102 -0.35 -16.46 -21.79
CA GLU A 102 -1.22 -16.44 -20.61
C GLU A 102 -0.53 -15.73 -19.44
N MET A 103 0.75 -16.01 -19.17
CA MET A 103 1.50 -15.33 -18.12
C MET A 103 1.62 -13.83 -18.38
N LYS A 104 1.84 -13.40 -19.62
CA LYS A 104 1.84 -11.97 -20.00
C LYS A 104 0.50 -11.30 -19.70
N LEU A 105 -0.62 -11.95 -20.02
CA LEU A 105 -1.95 -11.43 -19.74
C LEU A 105 -2.20 -11.34 -18.23
N ALA A 106 -1.84 -12.38 -17.48
CA ALA A 106 -2.01 -12.39 -16.02
C ALA A 106 -1.15 -11.33 -15.32
N LEU A 107 0.11 -11.12 -15.75
CA LEU A 107 0.97 -10.06 -15.24
C LEU A 107 0.44 -8.65 -15.61
N SER A 108 -0.14 -8.50 -16.80
CA SER A 108 -0.80 -7.26 -17.19
C SER A 108 -2.02 -6.97 -16.33
N LEU A 109 -2.83 -8.00 -16.02
CA LEU A 109 -3.96 -7.88 -15.11
C LEU A 109 -3.51 -7.54 -13.70
N ALA A 110 -2.46 -8.21 -13.19
CA ALA A 110 -1.88 -7.91 -11.88
C ALA A 110 -1.41 -6.46 -11.77
N SER A 111 -0.81 -5.93 -12.84
CA SER A 111 -0.41 -4.52 -12.91
C SER A 111 -1.62 -3.57 -12.79
N GLU A 112 -2.76 -3.93 -13.35
CA GLU A 112 -3.98 -3.12 -13.24
C GLU A 112 -4.65 -3.25 -11.86
N MET A 113 -4.69 -4.47 -11.30
CA MET A 113 -5.17 -4.71 -9.93
C MET A 113 -4.35 -3.92 -8.90
N PHE A 114 -3.03 -3.87 -9.09
CA PHE A 114 -2.14 -3.06 -8.28
C PHE A 114 -2.48 -1.57 -8.36
N ARG A 115 -2.69 -1.02 -9.55
CA ARG A 115 -3.11 0.39 -9.72
C ARG A 115 -4.45 0.68 -9.06
N GLN A 116 -5.41 -0.25 -9.14
CA GLN A 116 -6.69 -0.10 -8.46
C GLN A 116 -6.52 -0.11 -6.93
N ARG A 117 -5.72 -1.03 -6.37
CA ARG A 117 -5.38 -1.02 -4.94
C ARG A 117 -4.74 0.30 -4.53
N GLN A 118 -3.74 0.79 -5.25
CA GLN A 118 -3.09 2.07 -4.94
C GLN A 118 -4.06 3.26 -4.94
N ARG A 119 -5.00 3.28 -5.88
CA ARG A 119 -6.05 4.32 -5.91
C ARG A 119 -6.93 4.23 -4.67
N TRP A 120 -7.41 3.03 -4.31
CA TRP A 120 -8.23 2.84 -3.13
C TRP A 120 -7.50 3.17 -1.83
N ASP A 121 -6.22 2.80 -1.71
CA ASP A 121 -5.41 3.16 -0.54
C ASP A 121 -5.23 4.68 -0.44
N SER A 122 -4.94 5.37 -1.55
CA SER A 122 -4.86 6.83 -1.58
C SER A 122 -6.18 7.49 -1.23
N GLU A 123 -7.31 6.99 -1.76
CA GLU A 123 -8.64 7.52 -1.45
C GLU A 123 -9.00 7.31 0.02
N ARG A 124 -8.70 6.11 0.56
CA ARG A 124 -8.87 5.81 1.99
C ARG A 124 -8.07 6.80 2.84
N ASP A 125 -6.80 7.00 2.53
CA ASP A 125 -5.93 7.86 3.32
C ASP A 125 -6.38 9.33 3.27
N GLN A 126 -6.84 9.81 2.11
CA GLN A 126 -7.44 11.14 1.97
C GLN A 126 -8.74 11.30 2.79
N LEU A 127 -9.60 10.28 2.81
CA LEU A 127 -10.83 10.31 3.61
C LEU A 127 -10.54 10.28 5.10
N LEU A 128 -9.61 9.43 5.54
CA LEU A 128 -9.15 9.39 6.93
C LEU A 128 -8.57 10.74 7.36
N GLN A 129 -7.74 11.36 6.51
CA GLN A 129 -7.19 12.69 6.77
C GLN A 129 -8.31 13.73 6.94
N ARG A 130 -9.34 13.74 6.08
CA ARG A 130 -10.48 14.66 6.21
C ARG A 130 -11.26 14.46 7.51
N ILE A 131 -11.43 13.21 7.95
CA ILE A 131 -12.08 12.88 9.22
C ILE A 131 -11.26 13.43 10.39
N GLU A 132 -9.95 13.19 10.40
CA GLU A 132 -9.05 13.69 11.44
C GLU A 132 -9.00 15.22 11.46
N GLU A 133 -8.87 15.87 10.30
CA GLU A 133 -8.92 17.33 10.20
C GLU A 133 -10.23 17.90 10.80
N ARG A 134 -11.37 17.26 10.53
CA ARG A 134 -12.65 17.68 11.11
C ARG A 134 -12.66 17.53 12.63
N LYS A 135 -12.13 16.43 13.18
CA LYS A 135 -12.00 16.24 14.64
C LYS A 135 -11.19 17.37 15.28
N TRP A 136 -10.03 17.71 14.69
CA TRP A 136 -9.20 18.80 15.21
C TRP A 136 -9.92 20.14 15.17
N ILE A 137 -10.67 20.43 14.10
CA ILE A 137 -11.47 21.67 13.99
C ILE A 137 -12.53 21.73 15.08
N GLU A 138 -13.28 20.65 15.33
CA GLU A 138 -14.28 20.61 16.41
C GLU A 138 -13.66 20.84 17.79
N GLN A 139 -12.53 20.18 18.08
CA GLN A 139 -11.81 20.36 19.34
C GLN A 139 -11.26 21.78 19.51
N ALA A 140 -10.69 22.36 18.45
CA ALA A 140 -10.19 23.74 18.48
C ALA A 140 -11.32 24.74 18.71
N LYS A 141 -12.50 24.52 18.11
CA LYS A 141 -13.68 25.35 18.38
C LYS A 141 -14.08 25.26 19.85
N ALA A 142 -14.10 24.07 20.45
CA ALA A 142 -14.40 23.91 21.89
C ALA A 142 -13.40 24.69 22.76
N VAL A 143 -12.10 24.54 22.51
CA VAL A 143 -11.04 25.28 23.21
C VAL A 143 -11.23 26.80 23.10
N LEU A 144 -11.52 27.30 21.89
CA LEU A 144 -11.73 28.73 21.66
C LEU A 144 -13.00 29.25 22.35
N ARG A 145 -14.07 28.44 22.38
CA ARG A 145 -15.28 28.77 23.13
C ARG A 145 -15.01 28.89 24.62
N GLU A 146 -14.28 27.94 25.20
CA GLU A 146 -13.94 27.94 26.63
C GLU A 146 -13.04 29.11 27.01
N ASN A 147 -11.97 29.35 26.23
CA ASN A 147 -10.99 30.39 26.56
C ASN A 147 -11.43 31.82 26.22
N LYS A 148 -12.26 32.00 25.18
CA LYS A 148 -12.66 33.34 24.70
C LYS A 148 -14.14 33.66 24.90
N GLY A 149 -14.95 32.72 25.37
CA GLY A 149 -16.39 32.93 25.60
C GLY A 149 -17.20 33.22 24.33
N ILE A 150 -16.70 32.77 23.16
CA ILE A 150 -17.32 33.04 21.86
C ILE A 150 -18.27 31.90 21.43
N THR A 151 -19.10 32.14 20.41
CA THR A 151 -19.92 31.09 19.81
C THR A 151 -19.10 30.18 18.88
N GLU A 152 -19.64 29.02 18.54
CA GLU A 152 -18.99 28.07 17.64
C GLU A 152 -18.78 28.64 16.22
N ALA A 153 -19.73 29.42 15.72
CA ALA A 153 -19.62 30.12 14.44
C ALA A 153 -18.47 31.15 14.46
N GLN A 154 -18.38 31.94 15.54
CA GLN A 154 -17.29 32.89 15.73
C GLN A 154 -15.94 32.19 15.86
N ALA A 155 -15.88 31.04 16.55
CA ALA A 155 -14.66 30.24 16.68
C ALA A 155 -14.17 29.73 15.32
N TYR A 156 -15.08 29.22 14.47
CA TYR A 156 -14.73 28.78 13.13
C TYR A 156 -14.22 29.93 12.24
N ASP A 157 -14.88 31.09 12.29
CA ASP A 157 -14.45 32.27 11.53
C ASP A 157 -13.07 32.77 11.96
N LEU A 158 -12.76 32.72 13.27
CA LEU A 158 -11.43 33.05 13.78
C LEU A 158 -10.37 32.05 13.30
N LEU A 159 -10.64 30.74 13.40
CA LEU A 159 -9.74 29.70 12.87
C LEU A 159 -9.48 29.91 11.37
N ARG A 160 -10.52 30.19 10.59
CA ARG A 160 -10.42 30.44 9.14
C ARG A 160 -9.57 31.67 8.84
N LYS A 161 -9.83 32.80 9.52
CA LYS A 161 -9.08 34.04 9.32
C LYS A 161 -7.61 33.87 9.69
N GLN A 162 -7.33 33.22 10.81
CA GLN A 162 -5.96 33.01 11.27
C GLN A 162 -5.21 32.04 10.34
N ALA A 163 -5.85 30.95 9.89
CA ALA A 163 -5.24 30.02 8.94
C ALA A 163 -4.89 30.71 7.61
N MET A 164 -5.76 31.61 7.14
CA MET A 164 -5.51 32.42 5.95
C MET A 164 -4.32 33.37 6.13
N ASN A 165 -4.24 34.05 7.26
CA ASN A 165 -3.13 34.96 7.59
C ASN A 165 -1.79 34.21 7.68
N GLU A 166 -1.80 32.99 8.22
CA GLU A 166 -0.62 32.12 8.34
C GLU A 166 -0.31 31.33 7.06
N ARG A 167 -1.15 31.41 6.02
CA ARG A 167 -1.06 30.61 4.78
C ARG A 167 -1.00 29.09 5.04
N ARG A 168 -1.78 28.63 6.01
CA ARG A 168 -1.87 27.21 6.41
C ARG A 168 -3.28 26.68 6.23
N ARG A 169 -3.42 25.35 6.21
CA ARG A 169 -4.75 24.71 6.21
C ARG A 169 -5.42 24.89 7.58
N ILE A 170 -6.75 25.07 7.59
CA ILE A 170 -7.52 25.25 8.83
C ILE A 170 -7.31 24.06 9.79
N GLY A 171 -7.28 22.82 9.28
CA GLY A 171 -7.03 21.63 10.08
C GLY A 171 -5.66 21.63 10.77
N GLU A 172 -4.61 22.12 10.10
CA GLU A 172 -3.26 22.21 10.69
C GLU A 172 -3.19 23.25 11.82
N LEU A 173 -3.83 24.41 11.61
CA LEU A 173 -3.94 25.43 12.66
C LEU A 173 -4.74 24.89 13.86
N ALA A 174 -5.89 24.25 13.60
CA ALA A 174 -6.73 23.67 14.63
C ALA A 174 -5.96 22.63 15.47
N MET A 175 -5.22 21.73 14.82
CA MET A 175 -4.35 20.77 15.51
C MET A 175 -3.29 21.47 16.37
N SER A 176 -2.69 22.56 15.86
CA SER A 176 -1.67 23.32 16.60
C SER A 176 -2.27 23.94 17.88
N ILE A 177 -3.47 24.53 17.79
CA ILE A 177 -4.18 25.12 18.92
C ILE A 177 -4.50 24.07 19.98
N VAL A 178 -5.05 22.92 19.58
CA VAL A 178 -5.42 21.85 20.51
C VAL A 178 -4.19 21.27 21.22
N LYS A 179 -3.09 21.02 20.48
CA LYS A 179 -1.84 20.53 21.08
C LYS A 179 -1.25 21.51 22.10
N VAL A 180 -1.21 22.81 21.78
CA VAL A 180 -0.72 23.84 22.70
C VAL A 180 -1.61 23.91 23.95
N TYR A 181 -2.94 23.86 23.78
CA TYR A 181 -3.87 23.87 24.90
C TYR A 181 -3.66 22.65 25.82
N GLN A 182 -3.48 21.45 25.27
CA GLN A 182 -3.20 20.24 26.03
C GLN A 182 -1.88 20.30 26.81
N LEU A 183 -0.88 21.02 26.32
CA LEU A 183 0.41 21.19 27.01
C LEU A 183 0.35 22.19 28.17
N ILE A 184 -0.55 23.17 28.09
CA ILE A 184 -0.67 24.23 29.11
C ILE A 184 -1.65 23.81 30.21
N ASN A 185 -2.66 23.02 29.87
CA ASN A 185 -3.77 22.65 30.77
C ASN A 185 -3.80 21.14 31.15
N GLY A 186 -2.77 20.38 30.77
CA GLY A 186 -2.56 18.99 31.19
C GLY A 186 -1.42 18.90 32.20
#